data_AF-A0A1G8QZJ8-F1
#
_entry.id   AF-A0A1G8QZJ8-F1
#
_cell.length_a   1.000
_cell.length_b   1.000
_cell.length_c   1.000
_cell.angle_alpha   90.00
_cell.angle_beta   90.00
_cell.angle_gamma   90.00
#
_symmetry.space_group_name_H-M   'P 1'
#
loop_
_entity.id
_entity.type
_entity.pdbx_description
1 polymer ?
#
loop_
_entity_poly.entity_id
_entity_poly.type
_entity_poly.pdbx_seq_one_letter_code
_entity_poly.pdbx_strand_id
1 'polypeptide(L)'
;MNTTTQKKMPVAEFRRECDRLLRKVGDFHACCSADELAHWKIMSLRVIEEVEKMTCARATALDLETRAQAIVSVRKYLDAADQRIDEYNARSAKKAEAPPRIRSALRLIQGGKLH
;
A
#
# COMPACT_ATOMS: atom_id res chain seq x y z
N MET A 1 16.87 19.86 -35.09
CA MET A 1 15.84 18.88 -34.69
C MET A 1 16.51 17.88 -33.75
N ASN A 2 16.33 18.01 -32.44
CA ASN A 2 16.98 17.13 -31.48
C ASN A 2 16.19 15.83 -31.39
N THR A 3 16.70 14.77 -32.01
CA THR A 3 16.20 13.41 -31.84
C THR A 3 16.65 12.91 -30.47
N THR A 4 15.84 13.19 -29.44
CA THR A 4 15.97 12.52 -28.14
C THR A 4 15.85 11.03 -28.40
N THR A 5 16.98 10.33 -28.42
CA THR A 5 17.03 8.89 -28.65
C THR A 5 16.37 8.26 -27.44
N GLN A 6 15.05 8.00 -27.50
CA GLN A 6 14.36 7.28 -26.45
C GLN A 6 15.04 5.92 -26.33
N LYS A 7 15.79 5.74 -25.24
CA LYS A 7 16.45 4.48 -24.92
C LYS A 7 15.36 3.43 -24.75
N LYS A 8 15.09 2.69 -25.82
CA LYS A 8 14.11 1.59 -25.85
C LYS A 8 14.62 0.49 -24.94
N MET A 9 13.85 0.17 -23.92
CA MET A 9 14.26 -0.84 -22.96
C MET A 9 14.03 -2.27 -23.49
N PRO A 10 14.78 -3.27 -22.99
CA PRO A 10 14.50 -4.69 -23.24
C PRO A 10 13.10 -5.09 -22.76
N VAL A 11 12.43 -5.98 -23.50
CA VAL A 11 11.07 -6.44 -23.14
C VAL A 11 11.03 -7.15 -21.78
N ALA A 12 12.12 -7.82 -21.41
CA ALA A 12 12.23 -8.49 -20.11
C ALA A 12 12.21 -7.48 -18.95
N GLU A 13 12.86 -6.32 -19.12
CA GLU A 13 12.86 -5.26 -18.12
C GLU A 13 11.50 -4.55 -18.08
N PHE A 14 10.87 -4.34 -19.25
CA PHE A 14 9.49 -3.84 -19.33
C PHE A 14 8.51 -4.70 -18.53
N ARG A 15 8.56 -6.02 -18.71
CA ARG A 15 7.72 -6.98 -17.96
C ARG A 15 8.00 -6.94 -16.46
N ARG A 16 9.28 -6.91 -16.06
CA ARG A 16 9.67 -6.85 -14.65
C ARG A 16 9.12 -5.62 -13.92
N GLU A 17 9.10 -4.47 -14.56
CA GLU A 17 8.52 -3.26 -13.96
C GLU A 17 6.99 -3.33 -13.89
N CYS A 18 6.33 -3.93 -14.89
CA CYS A 18 4.90 -4.20 -14.82
C CYS A 18 4.58 -5.14 -13.63
N ASP A 19 5.36 -6.20 -13.44
CA ASP A 19 5.23 -7.12 -12.31
C ASP A 19 5.55 -6.43 -10.97
N ARG A 20 6.52 -5.51 -10.94
CA ARG A 20 6.86 -4.70 -9.77
C ARG A 20 5.69 -3.79 -9.39
N LEU A 21 5.05 -3.16 -10.38
CA LEU A 21 3.85 -2.36 -10.16
C LEU A 21 2.71 -3.23 -9.63
N LEU A 22 2.46 -4.39 -10.23
CA LEU A 22 1.38 -5.28 -9.78
C LEU A 22 1.59 -5.76 -8.34
N ARG A 23 2.84 -6.01 -7.92
CA ARG A 23 3.17 -6.35 -6.52
C ARG A 23 2.76 -5.28 -5.51
N LYS A 24 2.60 -4.01 -5.91
CA LYS A 24 2.09 -2.95 -5.03
C LYS A 24 0.68 -3.24 -4.52
N VAL A 25 -0.12 -4.01 -5.26
CA VAL A 25 -1.42 -4.48 -4.78
C VAL A 25 -1.27 -5.35 -3.53
N GLY A 26 -0.26 -6.22 -3.48
CA GLY A 26 0.05 -7.02 -2.30
C GLY A 26 0.50 -6.14 -1.13
N ASP A 27 1.41 -5.19 -1.41
CA ASP A 27 1.91 -4.24 -0.39
C ASP A 27 0.77 -3.44 0.27
N PHE A 28 -0.27 -3.07 -0.49
CA PHE A 28 -1.45 -2.38 0.04
C PHE A 28 -2.14 -3.19 1.13
N HIS A 29 -2.34 -4.49 0.90
CA HIS A 29 -2.99 -5.38 1.87
C HIS A 29 -2.11 -5.63 3.09
N ALA A 30 -0.78 -5.60 2.93
CA ALA A 30 0.18 -5.76 4.01
C ALA A 30 0.31 -4.54 4.94
N CYS A 31 -0.11 -3.34 4.50
CA CYS A 31 -0.06 -2.13 5.33
C CYS A 31 -0.96 -2.29 6.58
N CYS A 32 -0.42 -1.99 7.76
CA CYS A 32 -1.06 -2.18 9.06
C CYS A 32 -1.32 -0.86 9.80
N SER A 33 -0.91 0.28 9.26
CA SER A 33 -1.04 1.61 9.85
C SER A 33 -1.30 2.70 8.81
N ALA A 34 -1.71 3.88 9.27
CA ALA A 34 -1.89 5.07 8.43
C ALA A 34 -0.58 5.50 7.76
N ASP A 35 0.53 5.51 8.52
CA ASP A 35 1.83 5.94 8.01
C ASP A 35 2.38 4.99 6.93
N GLU A 36 2.28 3.68 7.14
CA GLU A 36 2.65 2.69 6.13
C GLU A 36 1.83 2.85 4.85
N LEU A 37 0.51 3.06 5.00
CA LEU A 37 -0.38 3.22 3.85
C LEU A 37 -0.12 4.55 3.12
N ALA A 38 0.15 5.63 3.84
CA ALA A 38 0.54 6.93 3.25
C ALA A 38 1.87 6.81 2.48
N HIS A 39 2.86 6.13 3.06
CA HIS A 39 4.12 5.85 2.38
C HIS A 39 3.90 4.98 1.12
N TRP A 40 3.06 3.95 1.23
CA TRP A 40 2.68 3.09 0.12
C TRP A 40 2.05 3.90 -1.03
N LYS A 41 1.15 4.86 -0.74
CA LYS A 41 0.56 5.73 -1.77
C LYS A 41 1.63 6.50 -2.54
N ILE A 42 2.52 7.18 -1.82
CA ILE A 42 3.60 7.99 -2.43
C ILE A 42 4.47 7.13 -3.34
N MET A 43 4.89 5.96 -2.84
CA MET A 43 5.75 5.06 -3.61
C MET A 43 5.03 4.47 -4.82
N SER A 44 3.75 4.09 -4.67
CA SER A 44 2.96 3.53 -5.77
C SER A 44 2.73 4.54 -6.89
N LEU A 45 2.45 5.80 -6.57
CA LEU A 45 2.33 6.88 -7.56
C LEU A 45 3.62 7.05 -8.37
N ARG A 46 4.78 7.05 -7.71
CA ARG A 46 6.09 7.13 -8.40
C ARG A 46 6.29 5.96 -9.36
N VAL A 47 5.98 4.73 -8.95
CA VAL A 47 6.11 3.55 -9.83
C VAL A 47 5.14 3.63 -11.01
N ILE A 48 3.91 4.12 -10.82
CA ILE A 48 2.98 4.33 -11.93
C ILE A 48 3.57 5.31 -12.93
N GLU A 49 4.07 6.47 -12.48
CA GLU A 49 4.68 7.46 -13.37
C GLU A 49 5.88 6.91 -14.14
N GLU A 50 6.73 6.11 -13.48
CA GLU A 50 7.84 5.40 -14.13
C GLU A 50 7.29 4.48 -15.24
N VAL A 51 6.33 3.62 -14.91
CA VAL A 51 5.75 2.63 -15.84
C VAL A 51 5.01 3.25 -17.02
N GLU A 52 4.32 4.37 -16.81
CA GLU A 52 3.63 5.11 -17.87
C GLU A 52 4.60 5.70 -18.90
N LYS A 53 5.77 6.16 -18.45
CA LYS A 53 6.81 6.77 -19.32
C LYS A 53 7.63 5.72 -20.08
N MET A 54 7.54 4.44 -19.70
CA MET A 54 8.31 3.36 -20.32
C MET A 54 7.84 3.06 -21.75
N THR A 55 8.80 2.88 -22.65
CA THR A 55 8.54 2.42 -24.03
C THR A 55 9.43 1.21 -24.36
N CYS A 56 8.81 0.17 -24.94
CA CYS A 56 9.52 -1.01 -25.41
C CYS A 56 9.12 -1.32 -26.86
N ALA A 57 10.09 -1.29 -27.78
CA ALA A 57 9.82 -1.53 -29.20
C ALA A 57 9.43 -2.99 -29.54
N ARG A 58 9.69 -3.93 -28.62
CA ARG A 58 9.40 -5.35 -28.80
C ARG A 58 8.27 -5.84 -27.89
N ALA A 59 7.58 -4.94 -27.19
CA ALA A 59 6.40 -5.30 -26.41
C ALA A 59 5.30 -5.79 -27.34
N THR A 60 4.74 -6.96 -27.00
CA THR A 60 3.57 -7.52 -27.67
C THR A 60 2.30 -6.79 -27.21
N ALA A 61 1.18 -7.00 -27.90
CA ALA A 61 -0.12 -6.47 -27.45
C ALA A 61 -0.45 -6.93 -26.01
N LEU A 62 -0.16 -8.19 -25.68
CA LEU A 62 -0.35 -8.75 -24.34
C LEU A 62 0.52 -8.04 -23.29
N ASP A 63 1.75 -7.65 -23.62
CA ASP A 63 2.62 -6.89 -22.72
C ASP A 63 2.04 -5.51 -22.41
N LEU A 64 1.50 -4.84 -23.43
CA LEU A 64 0.86 -3.53 -23.29
C LEU A 64 -0.43 -3.60 -22.49
N GLU A 65 -1.23 -4.65 -22.70
CA GLU A 65 -2.44 -4.94 -21.92
C GLU A 65 -2.11 -5.24 -20.46
N THR A 66 -1.08 -6.06 -20.21
CA THR A 66 -0.60 -6.35 -18.85
C THR A 66 -0.16 -5.08 -18.13
N ARG A 67 0.57 -4.18 -18.82
CA ARG A 67 0.91 -2.86 -18.28
C ARG A 67 -0.33 -2.06 -17.92
N ALA A 68 -1.29 -1.95 -18.83
CA ALA A 68 -2.53 -1.20 -18.61
C ALA A 68 -3.30 -1.76 -17.41
N GLN A 69 -3.42 -3.08 -17.32
CA GLN A 69 -4.09 -3.76 -16.21
C GLN A 69 -3.38 -3.53 -14.88
N ALA A 70 -2.04 -3.56 -14.86
CA ALA A 70 -1.27 -3.27 -13.65
C ALA A 70 -1.51 -1.83 -13.16
N ILE A 71 -1.50 -0.84 -14.07
CA ILE A 71 -1.80 0.56 -13.74
C ILE A 71 -3.22 0.71 -13.18
N VAL A 72 -4.23 0.16 -13.88
CA VAL A 72 -5.63 0.21 -13.45
C VAL A 72 -5.80 -0.44 -12.06
N SER A 73 -5.16 -1.58 -11.84
CA SER A 73 -5.26 -2.30 -10.58
C SER A 73 -4.71 -1.48 -9.42
N VAL A 74 -3.52 -0.87 -9.56
CA VAL A 74 -2.93 -0.06 -8.49
C VAL A 74 -3.70 1.24 -8.27
N ARG A 75 -4.20 1.90 -9.33
CA ARG A 75 -5.05 3.10 -9.21
C ARG A 75 -6.31 2.86 -8.39
N LYS A 76 -6.99 1.72 -8.60
CA LYS A 76 -8.14 1.33 -7.78
C LYS A 76 -7.83 1.31 -6.27
N TYR A 77 -6.63 0.85 -5.89
CA TYR A 77 -6.22 0.84 -4.48
C TYR A 77 -5.73 2.19 -3.98
N LEU A 78 -5.18 3.04 -4.85
CA LEU A 78 -4.89 4.43 -4.51
C LEU A 78 -6.16 5.19 -4.14
N ASP A 79 -7.25 4.99 -4.88
CA ASP A 79 -8.56 5.60 -4.60
C ASP A 79 -9.12 5.13 -3.25
N ALA A 80 -8.91 3.85 -2.90
CA ALA A 80 -9.35 3.28 -1.63
C ALA A 80 -8.43 3.63 -0.44
N ALA A 81 -7.21 4.11 -0.69
CA ALA A 81 -6.22 4.27 0.36
C ALA A 81 -6.53 5.44 1.31
N ASP A 82 -7.11 6.53 0.81
CA ASP A 82 -7.47 7.67 1.67
C ASP A 82 -8.50 7.28 2.72
N GLN A 83 -9.56 6.59 2.31
CA GLN A 83 -10.58 6.10 3.24
C GLN A 83 -9.96 5.20 4.33
N ARG A 84 -9.06 4.29 3.95
CA ARG A 84 -8.43 3.37 4.90
C ARG A 84 -7.44 4.09 5.84
N ILE A 85 -6.76 5.15 5.37
CA ILE A 85 -5.94 6.03 6.22
C ILE A 85 -6.81 6.69 7.30
N ASP A 86 -7.95 7.25 6.91
CA ASP A 86 -8.88 7.88 7.85
C ASP A 86 -9.40 6.88 8.90
N GLU A 87 -9.71 5.65 8.48
CA GLU A 87 -10.09 4.57 9.39
C GLU A 87 -8.99 4.23 10.41
N TYR A 88 -7.72 4.15 9.96
CA TYR A 88 -6.58 3.95 10.85
C TYR A 88 -6.43 5.08 11.87
N ASN A 89 -6.56 6.33 11.43
CA ASN A 89 -6.46 7.52 12.27
C ASN A 89 -7.61 7.62 13.28
N ALA A 90 -8.84 7.34 12.85
CA ALA A 90 -10.00 7.32 13.74
C ALA A 90 -9.86 6.22 14.80
N ARG A 91 -9.32 5.04 14.43
CA ARG A 91 -9.09 3.94 15.37
C ARG A 91 -7.97 4.25 16.37
N SER A 92 -6.90 4.90 15.93
CA SER A 92 -5.80 5.30 16.83
C SER A 92 -6.25 6.37 17.82
N ALA A 93 -7.04 7.36 17.37
CA ALA A 93 -7.64 8.38 18.23
C ALA A 93 -8.55 7.78 19.31
N LYS A 94 -9.48 6.90 18.93
CA LYS A 94 -10.36 6.18 19.88
C LYS A 94 -9.58 5.38 20.93
N LYS A 95 -8.44 4.79 20.54
CA LYS A 95 -7.57 4.05 21.48
C LYS A 95 -6.85 4.99 22.46
N ALA A 96 -6.48 6.19 22.03
CA ALA A 96 -5.84 7.19 22.88
C ALA A 96 -6.82 7.80 23.90
N GLU A 97 -8.09 7.95 23.53
CA GLU A 97 -9.14 8.46 24.42
C GLU A 97 -9.68 7.43 25.42
N ALA A 98 -9.46 6.13 25.16
CA ALA A 98 -9.94 5.07 26.05
C ALA A 98 -9.26 5.18 27.42
N PRO A 99 -10.02 5.24 28.54
CA PRO A 99 -9.44 5.31 29.87
C PRO A 99 -8.54 4.10 30.11
N PRO A 100 -7.45 4.25 30.88
CA PRO A 100 -6.56 3.13 31.18
C PRO A 100 -7.41 2.00 31.75
N ARG A 101 -7.26 0.79 31.17
CA ARG A 101 -7.86 -0.41 31.74
C ARG A 101 -7.23 -0.62 33.12
N ILE A 102 -7.88 -0.08 34.14
CA ILE A 102 -7.61 -0.44 35.53
C ILE A 102 -7.92 -1.93 35.58
N ARG A 103 -6.87 -2.77 35.65
CA ARG A 103 -7.03 -4.16 36.04
C ARG A 103 -7.60 -4.11 37.45
N SER A 104 -8.91 -4.25 37.59
CA SER A 104 -9.55 -4.37 38.88
C SER A 104 -8.87 -5.52 39.60
N ALA A 105 -8.11 -5.20 40.65
CA ALA A 105 -7.50 -6.16 41.55
C ALA A 105 -8.62 -6.84 42.35
N LEU A 106 -9.42 -7.67 41.68
CA LEU A 106 -10.47 -8.45 42.30
C LEU A 106 -9.85 -9.76 42.75
N ARG A 107 -9.04 -9.71 43.82
CA ARG A 107 -8.58 -10.84 44.63
C ARG A 107 -7.79 -10.30 45.83
N LEU A 108 -8.49 -9.86 46.89
CA LEU A 108 -7.88 -9.75 48.24
C LEU A 108 -8.89 -9.46 49.35
N ILE A 109 -10.12 -10.00 49.31
CA ILE A 109 -10.99 -10.02 50.49
C ILE A 109 -11.82 -11.31 50.49
N GLN A 110 -11.18 -12.47 50.70
CA GLN A 110 -11.86 -13.68 51.17
C GLN A 110 -10.81 -14.64 51.73
N GLY A 111 -10.51 -14.48 53.02
CA GLY A 111 -9.57 -15.35 53.73
C GLY A 111 -9.06 -14.72 55.01
N GLY A 112 -9.93 -14.58 56.02
CA GLY A 112 -9.53 -13.97 57.29
C GLY A 112 -10.48 -14.24 58.45
N LYS A 113 -10.46 -15.49 58.92
CA LYS A 113 -10.80 -15.98 60.28
C LYS A 113 -12.13 -15.55 60.93
N LEU A 114 -13.05 -16.52 61.00
CA LEU A 114 -14.01 -16.62 62.10
C LEU A 114 -13.24 -17.00 63.37
N HIS A 115 -13.38 -16.19 64.40
CA HIS A 115 -13.00 -16.49 65.79
C HIS A 115 -14.10 -17.30 66.48
#